data_AF-A0A8S3WQX8-F1
#
_entry.id   AF-A0A8S3WQX8-F1
#
_cell.length_a   1.000
_cell.length_b   1.000
_cell.length_c   1.000
_cell.angle_alpha   90.00
_cell.angle_beta   90.00
_cell.angle_gamma   90.00
#
_symmetry.space_group_name_H-M   'P 1'
#
loop_
_entity.id
_entity.type
_entity.pdbx_description
1 polymer ?
#
loop_
_entity_poly.entity_id
_entity_poly.type
_entity_poly.pdbx_seq_one_letter_code
_entity_poly.pdbx_strand_id
1 'polypeptide(L)'
;MNELTHFEIFLYCLGNKWHQRRKMLTRTFHFNILKKYSRTMIEQAEELLVKIQAEVGNNQTDVLPLITKTTLNVMCETAMGTSMNKDQQIISDKYFQAIHRIGQSVGQRLVRVWLYIDAIFACSKIGKIQKKAIKDLHEFTMKIIQERKDYLTNNNVITNADGDDEVYGKTGRLAMLDLLLENEKQGMIDVEGIRAEVDTFMFEGHDTTAMALSFMITRIANEPEIQNSIYEEMLSIFGESQRRPTLEDLTKMKYLECCIKESLRLYPSVPFISRYITEEVELSQKFAMMEMKTMMSSLLRRFRVEPVTKPDDITFTCDLVLRATHPLFVRFLQRK
;
A
#
# COMPACT_ATOMS: atom_id res chain seq x y z
N MET A 1 12.21 15.31 -9.55
CA MET A 1 11.53 14.14 -8.95
C MET A 1 12.54 13.09 -8.47
N ASN A 2 13.85 13.35 -8.52
CA ASN A 2 14.86 12.29 -8.56
C ASN A 2 15.42 11.82 -7.21
N GLU A 3 15.25 12.59 -6.13
CA GLU A 3 15.71 12.12 -4.80
C GLU A 3 14.76 11.08 -4.17
N LEU A 4 13.51 11.00 -4.64
CA LEU A 4 12.62 9.86 -4.36
C LEU A 4 12.82 8.71 -5.38
N THR A 5 13.34 8.97 -6.59
CA THR A 5 13.69 7.92 -7.55
C THR A 5 15.08 7.31 -7.32
N HIS A 6 15.94 7.92 -6.51
CA HIS A 6 17.22 7.31 -6.15
C HIS A 6 17.08 6.11 -5.21
N PHE A 7 15.89 5.92 -4.63
CA PHE A 7 15.51 4.67 -3.99
C PHE A 7 14.66 3.88 -4.97
N GLU A 8 15.34 3.13 -5.84
CA GLU A 8 14.76 2.08 -6.68
C GLU A 8 14.29 0.93 -5.78
N ILE A 9 13.18 1.21 -5.12
CA ILE A 9 12.39 0.38 -4.23
C ILE A 9 11.52 -0.56 -5.08
N PHE A 10 11.13 -1.73 -4.58
CA PHE A 10 10.19 -2.62 -5.26
C PHE A 10 9.00 -1.94 -5.95
N LEU A 11 8.41 -0.92 -5.31
CA LEU A 11 7.28 -0.15 -5.83
C LEU A 11 7.62 0.75 -7.04
N TYR A 12 8.88 1.19 -7.15
CA TYR A 12 9.35 2.15 -8.14
C TYR A 12 10.44 1.62 -9.09
N CYS A 13 10.94 0.40 -8.87
CA CYS A 13 11.86 -0.27 -9.78
C CYS A 13 11.20 -0.45 -11.16
N LEU A 14 11.98 -0.26 -12.23
CA LEU A 14 11.54 -0.47 -13.61
C LEU A 14 12.27 -1.66 -14.25
N GLY A 15 11.62 -2.29 -15.21
CA GLY A 15 12.22 -3.30 -16.11
C GLY A 15 12.83 -4.51 -15.41
N ASN A 16 14.04 -4.89 -15.83
CA ASN A 16 14.71 -6.12 -15.38
C ASN A 16 15.00 -6.13 -13.88
N LYS A 17 15.33 -4.97 -13.29
CA LYS A 17 15.61 -4.87 -11.85
C LYS A 17 14.35 -5.18 -11.03
N TRP A 18 13.21 -4.62 -11.43
CA TRP A 18 11.92 -4.97 -10.82
C TRP A 18 11.63 -6.46 -10.96
N HIS A 19 11.83 -7.03 -12.15
CA HIS A 19 11.57 -8.45 -12.38
C HIS A 19 12.44 -9.35 -11.49
N GLN A 20 13.73 -9.03 -11.33
CA GLN A 20 14.65 -9.74 -10.43
C GLN A 20 14.21 -9.62 -8.97
N ARG A 21 13.93 -8.39 -8.48
CA ARG A 21 13.42 -8.17 -7.11
C ARG A 21 12.10 -8.89 -6.86
N ARG A 22 11.17 -8.86 -7.82
CA ARG A 22 9.88 -9.57 -7.76
C ARG A 22 10.06 -11.08 -7.71
N LYS A 23 10.93 -11.64 -8.54
CA LYS A 23 11.22 -13.08 -8.51
C LYS A 23 11.79 -13.50 -7.15
N MET A 24 12.71 -12.72 -6.59
CA MET A 24 13.33 -12.96 -5.29
C MET A 24 12.30 -12.89 -4.15
N LEU A 25 11.51 -11.82 -4.08
CA LEU A 25 10.60 -11.55 -2.97
C LEU A 25 9.28 -12.33 -3.03
N THR A 26 8.81 -12.76 -4.20
CA THR A 26 7.53 -13.50 -4.30
C THR A 26 7.55 -14.79 -3.47
N ARG A 27 8.74 -15.40 -3.26
CA ARG A 27 8.91 -16.60 -2.43
C ARG A 27 8.51 -16.37 -0.97
N THR A 28 8.68 -15.16 -0.43
CA THR A 28 8.40 -14.85 0.99
C THR A 28 6.91 -14.80 1.30
N PHE A 29 6.06 -14.67 0.27
CA PHE A 29 4.60 -14.61 0.40
C PHE A 29 3.93 -15.90 -0.09
N HIS A 30 4.68 -16.98 -0.24
CA HIS A 30 4.11 -18.29 -0.57
C HIS A 30 3.21 -18.79 0.57
N PHE A 31 2.11 -19.48 0.23
CA PHE A 31 1.07 -19.87 1.18
C PHE A 31 1.61 -20.63 2.40
N ASN A 32 2.58 -21.53 2.20
CA ASN A 32 3.21 -22.29 3.29
C ASN A 32 3.92 -21.40 4.33
N ILE A 33 4.40 -20.22 3.92
CA ILE A 33 5.02 -19.22 4.81
C ILE A 33 3.93 -18.44 5.53
N LEU A 34 2.90 -17.99 4.80
CA LEU A 34 1.76 -17.26 5.37
C LEU A 34 1.05 -18.07 6.47
N LYS A 35 0.95 -19.40 6.31
CA LYS A 35 0.43 -20.29 7.37
C LYS A 35 1.20 -20.19 8.67
N LYS A 36 2.51 -19.92 8.63
CA LYS A 36 3.34 -19.77 9.83
C LYS A 36 3.17 -18.38 10.45
N TYR A 37 2.86 -17.36 9.65
CA TYR A 37 2.57 -16.01 10.12
C TYR A 37 1.25 -15.92 10.90
N SER A 38 0.29 -16.81 10.64
CA SER A 38 -0.99 -16.81 11.36
C SER A 38 -0.80 -16.91 12.88
N ARG A 39 0.18 -17.70 13.35
CA ARG A 39 0.49 -17.78 14.79
C ARG A 39 0.84 -16.42 15.37
N THR A 40 1.75 -15.69 14.72
CA THR A 40 2.17 -14.36 15.13
C THR A 40 1.02 -13.35 15.05
N MET A 41 0.19 -13.42 13.99
CA MET A 41 -1.00 -12.57 13.87
C MET A 41 -1.97 -12.78 15.02
N ILE A 42 -2.18 -14.03 15.45
CA ILE A 42 -3.04 -14.36 16.59
C ILE A 42 -2.45 -13.85 17.91
N GLU A 43 -1.15 -14.04 18.13
CA GLU A 43 -0.45 -13.54 19.33
C GLU A 43 -0.56 -12.01 19.43
N GLN A 44 -0.35 -11.29 18.33
CA GLN A 44 -0.50 -9.83 18.30
C GLN A 44 -1.97 -9.37 18.42
N ALA A 45 -2.93 -10.16 17.93
CA ALA A 45 -4.35 -9.88 18.13
C ALA A 45 -4.74 -10.03 19.61
N GLU A 46 -4.21 -11.01 20.33
CA GLU A 46 -4.43 -11.15 21.78
C GLU A 46 -3.85 -9.97 22.57
N GLU A 47 -2.64 -9.50 22.21
CA GLU A 47 -2.07 -8.29 22.82
C GLU A 47 -2.93 -7.05 22.54
N LEU A 48 -3.51 -6.94 21.34
CA LEU A 48 -4.45 -5.88 21.03
C LEU A 48 -5.71 -5.96 21.89
N LEU A 49 -6.26 -7.16 22.12
CA LEU A 49 -7.41 -7.34 23.00
C LEU A 49 -7.14 -6.90 24.43
N VAL A 50 -5.93 -7.16 24.97
CA VAL A 50 -5.52 -6.66 26.30
C VAL A 50 -5.51 -5.13 26.34
N LYS A 51 -5.01 -4.47 25.29
CA LYS A 51 -5.02 -3.00 25.19
C LYS A 51 -6.44 -2.45 25.06
N ILE A 52 -7.29 -3.08 24.26
CA ILE A 52 -8.70 -2.70 24.12
C ILE A 52 -9.44 -2.88 25.44
N GLN A 53 -9.16 -3.94 26.20
CA GLN A 53 -9.77 -4.17 27.51
C GLN A 53 -9.46 -3.04 28.51
N ALA A 54 -8.28 -2.44 28.42
CA ALA A 54 -7.90 -1.29 29.25
C ALA A 54 -8.63 0.02 28.86
N GLU A 55 -9.19 0.08 27.65
CA GLU A 55 -9.99 1.21 27.16
C GLU A 55 -11.49 1.06 27.50
N VAL A 56 -11.92 -0.11 27.98
CA VAL A 56 -13.32 -0.35 28.36
C VAL A 56 -13.71 0.56 29.51
N GLY A 57 -14.79 1.33 29.30
CA GLY A 57 -15.28 2.32 30.26
C GLY A 57 -14.87 3.76 29.94
N ASN A 58 -13.98 3.98 28.97
CA ASN A 58 -13.70 5.31 28.44
C ASN A 58 -14.87 5.81 27.58
N ASN A 59 -15.11 7.12 27.56
CA ASN A 59 -16.17 7.72 26.73
C ASN A 59 -15.88 7.62 25.22
N GLN A 60 -14.60 7.63 24.84
CA GLN A 60 -14.14 7.54 23.47
C GLN A 60 -12.70 6.98 23.44
N THR A 61 -12.38 6.23 22.38
CA THR A 61 -11.05 5.68 22.15
C THR A 61 -10.66 5.92 20.70
N ASP A 62 -9.45 6.46 20.49
CA ASP A 62 -8.85 6.53 19.17
C ASP A 62 -8.27 5.15 18.80
N VAL A 63 -8.93 4.47 17.86
CA VAL A 63 -8.54 3.11 17.45
C VAL A 63 -7.28 3.10 16.58
N LEU A 64 -6.98 4.19 15.87
CA LEU A 64 -5.91 4.20 14.86
C LEU A 64 -4.53 3.92 15.50
N PRO A 65 -4.10 4.59 16.59
CA PRO A 65 -2.83 4.29 17.24
C PRO A 65 -2.70 2.85 17.72
N LEU A 66 -3.80 2.27 18.23
CA LEU A 66 -3.82 0.89 18.72
C LEU A 66 -3.62 -0.11 17.58
N ILE A 67 -4.37 0.07 16.49
CA ILE A 67 -4.31 -0.79 15.31
C ILE A 67 -2.96 -0.62 14.59
N THR A 68 -2.51 0.61 14.35
CA THR A 68 -1.23 0.91 13.70
C THR A 68 -0.03 0.30 14.44
N LYS A 69 -0.03 0.36 15.78
CA LYS A 69 1.02 -0.29 16.58
C LYS A 69 0.98 -1.81 16.46
N THR A 70 -0.22 -2.40 16.48
CA THR A 70 -0.38 -3.86 16.35
C THR A 70 0.03 -4.35 14.95
N THR A 71 -0.39 -3.68 13.87
CA THR A 71 0.01 -4.09 12.52
C THR A 71 1.51 -3.92 12.28
N LEU A 72 2.13 -2.89 12.88
CA LEU A 72 3.59 -2.73 12.83
C LEU A 72 4.29 -3.89 13.54
N ASN A 73 3.85 -4.27 14.75
CA ASN A 73 4.40 -5.43 15.46
C ASN A 73 4.28 -6.72 14.64
N VAL A 74 3.10 -6.96 14.03
CA VAL A 74 2.89 -8.11 13.13
C VAL A 74 3.92 -8.08 12.00
N MET A 75 4.14 -6.94 11.36
CA MET A 75 5.10 -6.82 10.26
C MET A 75 6.54 -7.05 10.71
N CYS A 76 6.95 -6.47 11.84
CA CYS A 76 8.26 -6.67 12.46
C CYS A 76 8.51 -8.15 12.77
N GLU A 77 7.56 -8.85 13.40
CA GLU A 77 7.78 -10.23 13.82
C GLU A 77 7.69 -11.24 12.67
N THR A 78 6.80 -11.00 11.69
CA THR A 78 6.59 -11.92 10.57
C THR A 78 7.63 -11.74 9.46
N ALA A 79 7.73 -10.53 8.91
CA ALA A 79 8.53 -10.25 7.72
C ALA A 79 9.97 -9.80 8.05
N MET A 80 10.20 -9.15 9.20
CA MET A 80 11.55 -8.74 9.61
C MET A 80 12.20 -9.71 10.59
N GLY A 81 11.43 -10.56 11.26
CA GLY A 81 11.95 -11.54 12.22
C GLY A 81 12.49 -10.89 13.49
N THR A 82 12.01 -9.70 13.86
CA THR A 82 12.43 -8.95 15.04
C THR A 82 11.23 -8.63 15.93
N SER A 83 11.34 -8.89 17.24
CA SER A 83 10.32 -8.53 18.23
C SER A 83 10.55 -7.11 18.75
N MET A 84 9.49 -6.32 18.92
CA MET A 84 9.61 -4.93 19.34
C MET A 84 9.92 -4.76 20.84
N ASN A 85 11.13 -4.33 21.17
CA ASN A 85 11.57 -3.99 22.54
C ASN A 85 11.09 -2.60 22.97
N LYS A 86 11.16 -2.28 24.28
CA LYS A 86 10.75 -0.96 24.84
C LYS A 86 11.45 0.22 24.14
N ASP A 87 12.74 0.11 23.85
CA ASP A 87 13.50 1.15 23.13
C ASP A 87 13.06 1.31 21.67
N GLN A 88 12.55 0.24 21.05
CA GLN A 88 12.01 0.29 19.69
C GLN A 88 10.61 0.90 19.65
N GLN A 89 9.85 0.90 20.75
CA GLN A 89 8.57 1.59 20.81
C GLN A 89 8.75 3.12 20.71
N ILE A 90 9.75 3.68 21.38
CA ILE A 90 10.06 5.12 21.30
C ILE A 90 10.50 5.52 19.88
N ILE A 91 11.29 4.66 19.22
CA ILE A 91 11.73 4.90 17.84
C ILE A 91 10.57 4.71 16.86
N SER A 92 9.66 3.78 17.13
CA SER A 92 8.44 3.56 16.36
C SER A 92 7.53 4.80 16.34
N ASP A 93 7.41 5.53 17.44
CA ASP A 93 6.66 6.79 17.47
C ASP A 93 7.27 7.85 16.53
N LYS A 94 8.61 7.95 16.50
CA LYS A 94 9.32 8.82 15.55
C LYS A 94 9.10 8.36 14.11
N TYR A 95 9.12 7.05 13.87
CA TYR A 95 8.85 6.45 12.57
C TYR A 95 7.43 6.75 12.06
N PHE A 96 6.41 6.63 12.91
CA PHE A 96 5.03 6.99 12.53
C PHE A 96 4.91 8.47 12.17
N GLN A 97 5.52 9.35 12.97
CA GLN A 97 5.55 10.78 12.63
C GLN A 97 6.30 11.05 11.32
N ALA A 98 7.35 10.29 11.03
CA ALA A 98 8.11 10.39 9.79
C ALA A 98 7.26 9.99 8.57
N ILE A 99 6.54 8.87 8.62
CA ILE A 99 5.61 8.45 7.57
C ILE A 99 4.60 9.54 7.27
N HIS A 100 3.93 10.06 8.30
CA HIS A 100 2.91 11.09 8.13
C HIS A 100 3.50 12.37 7.50
N ARG A 101 4.70 12.79 7.91
CA ARG A 101 5.41 13.94 7.32
C ARG A 101 5.80 13.69 5.86
N ILE A 102 6.22 12.47 5.51
CA ILE A 102 6.51 12.08 4.12
C ILE A 102 5.24 12.15 3.29
N GLY A 103 4.14 11.55 3.74
CA GLY A 103 2.84 11.58 3.06
C GLY A 103 2.35 13.01 2.80
N GLN A 104 2.41 13.89 3.81
CA GLN A 104 2.07 15.30 3.65
C GLN A 104 2.98 16.04 2.66
N SER A 105 4.29 15.76 2.70
CA SER A 105 5.25 16.35 1.76
C SER A 105 4.95 15.92 0.31
N VAL A 106 4.73 14.62 0.10
CA VAL A 106 4.38 14.06 -1.21
C VAL A 106 3.08 14.64 -1.72
N GLY A 107 2.03 14.69 -0.89
CA GLY A 107 0.74 15.29 -1.24
C GLY A 107 0.87 16.77 -1.65
N GLN A 108 1.65 17.56 -0.92
CA GLN A 108 1.91 18.96 -1.28
C GLN A 108 2.74 19.09 -2.55
N ARG A 109 3.71 18.19 -2.78
CA ARG A 109 4.53 18.19 -3.99
C ARG A 109 3.68 17.87 -5.21
N LEU A 110 2.78 16.88 -5.13
CA LEU A 110 1.89 16.45 -6.22
C LEU A 110 1.04 17.58 -6.79
N VAL A 111 0.55 18.50 -5.96
CA VAL A 111 -0.34 19.60 -6.40
C VAL A 111 0.41 20.91 -6.72
N ARG A 112 1.74 20.95 -6.54
CA ARG A 112 2.55 22.17 -6.71
C ARG A 112 3.66 21.94 -7.73
N VAL A 113 3.36 22.23 -9.00
CA VAL A 113 4.24 21.97 -10.16
C VAL A 113 5.65 22.57 -9.99
N TRP A 114 5.79 23.75 -9.36
CA TRP A 114 7.10 24.36 -9.11
C TRP A 114 7.99 23.55 -8.15
N LEU A 115 7.42 22.67 -7.33
CA LEU A 115 8.16 21.73 -6.47
C LEU A 115 8.62 20.46 -7.22
N TYR A 116 8.32 20.32 -8.52
CA TYR A 116 8.82 19.19 -9.31
C TYR A 116 10.32 19.33 -9.60
N ILE A 117 10.81 20.57 -9.68
CA ILE A 117 12.23 20.90 -9.82
C ILE A 117 12.94 20.58 -8.51
N ASP A 118 13.88 19.62 -8.55
CA ASP A 118 14.54 19.09 -7.34
C ASP A 118 15.32 20.15 -6.57
N ALA A 119 16.01 21.06 -7.25
CA ALA A 119 16.74 22.15 -6.59
C ALA A 119 15.81 23.06 -5.77
N ILE A 120 14.66 23.45 -6.35
CA ILE A 120 13.64 24.27 -5.67
C ILE A 120 13.07 23.50 -4.49
N PHE A 121 12.77 22.21 -4.69
CA PHE A 121 12.24 21.35 -3.64
C PHE A 121 13.20 21.21 -2.47
N ALA A 122 14.48 20.92 -2.71
CA ALA A 122 15.53 20.78 -1.70
C ALA A 122 15.73 22.06 -0.88
N CYS A 123 15.61 23.23 -1.51
CA CYS A 123 15.69 24.52 -0.82
C CYS A 123 14.42 24.89 -0.04
N SER A 124 13.27 24.28 -0.36
CA SER A 124 11.98 24.57 0.27
C SER A 124 11.87 24.05 1.71
N LYS A 125 10.97 24.63 2.51
CA LYS A 125 10.64 24.11 3.85
C LYS A 125 10.14 22.66 3.81
N ILE A 126 9.40 22.31 2.76
CA ILE A 126 8.81 20.99 2.56
C ILE A 126 9.90 19.95 2.31
N GLY A 127 10.85 20.24 1.42
CA GLY A 127 11.99 19.36 1.16
C GLY A 127 12.88 19.15 2.39
N LYS A 128 13.10 20.19 3.21
CA LYS A 128 13.82 20.03 4.49
C LYS A 128 13.09 19.12 5.48
N ILE A 129 11.77 19.26 5.58
CA ILE A 129 10.93 18.38 6.43
C ILE A 129 11.00 16.94 5.92
N GLN A 130 10.85 16.73 4.61
CA GLN A 130 10.94 15.40 4.02
C GLN A 130 12.31 14.77 4.24
N LYS A 131 13.41 15.52 4.04
CA LYS A 131 14.77 15.03 4.26
C LYS A 131 14.99 14.57 5.70
N LYS A 132 14.47 15.32 6.68
CA LYS A 132 14.52 14.90 8.09
C LYS A 132 13.68 13.63 8.33
N ALA A 133 12.46 13.58 7.81
CA ALA A 133 11.57 12.44 7.96
C ALA A 133 12.16 11.16 7.34
N ILE A 134 12.78 11.27 6.15
CA ILE A 134 13.50 10.16 5.50
C ILE A 134 14.63 9.65 6.41
N LYS A 135 15.39 10.55 7.05
CA LYS A 135 16.43 10.17 8.00
C LYS A 135 15.88 9.39 9.20
N ASP A 136 14.78 9.88 9.80
CA ASP A 136 14.12 9.23 10.93
C ASP A 136 13.59 7.83 10.54
N LEU A 137 13.09 7.67 9.31
CA LEU A 137 12.65 6.39 8.75
C LEU A 137 13.81 5.41 8.57
N HIS A 138 14.91 5.86 7.95
CA HIS A 138 16.09 5.04 7.74
C HIS A 138 16.75 4.61 9.08
N GLU A 139 16.72 5.46 10.11
CA GLU A 139 17.25 5.11 11.43
C GLU A 139 16.52 3.90 12.03
N PHE A 140 15.18 3.87 11.88
CA PHE A 140 14.37 2.76 12.37
C PHE A 140 14.64 1.46 11.60
N THR A 141 14.64 1.51 10.27
CA THR A 141 14.81 0.30 9.44
C THR A 141 16.24 -0.24 9.50
N MET A 142 17.25 0.62 9.58
CA MET A 142 18.63 0.19 9.79
C MET A 142 18.82 -0.50 11.15
N LYS A 143 18.13 -0.04 12.20
CA LYS A 143 18.16 -0.71 13.50
C LYS A 143 17.58 -2.13 13.41
N ILE A 144 16.45 -2.32 12.72
CA ILE A 144 15.85 -3.64 12.49
C ILE A 144 16.81 -4.56 11.71
N ILE A 145 17.42 -4.05 10.63
CA ILE A 145 18.38 -4.81 9.82
C ILE A 145 19.58 -5.24 10.67
N GLN A 146 20.14 -4.33 11.46
CA GLN A 146 21.30 -4.61 12.30
C GLN A 146 20.99 -5.65 13.37
N GLU A 147 19.89 -5.50 14.10
CA GLU A 147 19.48 -6.46 15.12
C GLU A 147 19.26 -7.86 14.54
N ARG A 148 18.69 -7.96 13.34
CA ARG A 148 18.53 -9.25 12.67
C ARG A 148 19.88 -9.84 12.24
N LYS A 149 20.80 -9.03 11.69
CA LYS A 149 22.16 -9.45 11.35
C LYS A 149 22.92 -9.98 12.57
N ASP A 150 22.82 -9.27 13.70
CA ASP A 150 23.46 -9.67 14.97
C ASP A 150 22.87 -10.97 15.49
N TYR A 151 21.55 -11.13 15.43
CA TYR A 151 20.86 -12.36 15.83
C TYR A 151 21.31 -13.58 15.01
N LEU A 152 21.40 -13.46 13.69
CA LEU A 152 21.83 -14.57 12.82
C LEU A 152 23.30 -14.95 13.06
N THR A 153 24.15 -13.95 13.27
CA THR A 153 25.58 -14.14 13.55
C THR A 153 25.81 -14.84 14.90
N ASN A 154 25.11 -14.39 15.94
CA ASN A 154 25.28 -14.92 17.30
C ASN A 154 24.73 -16.35 17.47
N ASN A 155 23.72 -16.73 16.68
CA ASN A 155 23.05 -18.03 16.80
C ASN A 155 23.54 -19.09 15.79
N ASN A 156 24.57 -18.79 14.97
CA ASN A 156 25.10 -19.69 13.93
C ASN A 156 24.01 -20.31 13.04
N VAL A 157 22.98 -19.53 12.68
CA VAL A 157 21.89 -20.02 11.83
C VAL A 157 22.38 -20.02 10.38
N ILE A 158 22.68 -21.22 9.84
CA ILE A 158 22.98 -21.41 8.43
C ILE A 158 21.65 -21.54 7.68
N THR A 159 21.34 -20.58 6.81
CA THR A 159 20.26 -20.70 5.83
C THR A 159 20.84 -21.38 4.59
N ASN A 160 20.41 -22.60 4.27
CA ASN A 160 20.71 -23.25 2.99
C ASN A 160 19.46 -23.15 2.12
N ALA A 161 19.58 -22.59 0.91
CA ALA A 161 18.45 -22.30 0.02
C ALA A 161 18.41 -23.17 -1.25
N ASP A 162 18.85 -24.43 -1.19
CA ASP A 162 18.94 -25.32 -2.38
C ASP A 162 17.83 -26.38 -2.49
N GLY A 163 16.77 -26.29 -1.68
CA GLY A 163 15.59 -27.13 -1.84
C GLY A 163 14.31 -26.32 -1.74
N ASP A 164 13.38 -26.51 -2.67
CA ASP A 164 12.03 -25.91 -2.60
C ASP A 164 11.29 -26.32 -1.30
N ASP A 165 11.75 -27.39 -0.63
CA ASP A 165 11.28 -27.85 0.69
C ASP A 165 12.29 -27.66 1.85
N GLU A 166 13.52 -27.19 1.60
CA GLU A 166 14.60 -27.08 2.62
C GLU A 166 15.07 -25.63 2.90
N VAL A 167 14.25 -24.62 2.59
CA VAL A 167 14.50 -23.21 2.97
C VAL A 167 14.35 -22.95 4.49
N TYR A 168 14.46 -23.96 5.35
CA TYR A 168 14.21 -23.84 6.79
C TYR A 168 15.26 -24.55 7.64
N GLY A 169 16.09 -23.75 8.32
CA GLY A 169 16.83 -24.19 9.51
C GLY A 169 15.89 -24.61 10.64
N LYS A 170 16.42 -25.40 11.59
CA LYS A 170 15.71 -26.13 12.67
C LYS A 170 14.80 -25.30 13.60
N THR A 171 14.73 -23.97 13.49
CA THR A 171 13.94 -23.07 14.35
C THR A 171 12.65 -22.50 13.73
N GLY A 172 12.36 -22.78 12.45
CA GLY A 172 10.99 -22.68 11.90
C GLY A 172 10.39 -21.28 11.69
N ARG A 173 11.17 -20.19 11.76
CA ARG A 173 10.73 -18.81 11.42
C ARG A 173 11.73 -18.19 10.43
N LEU A 174 11.51 -18.34 9.12
CA LEU A 174 12.27 -17.58 8.12
C LEU A 174 11.47 -16.33 7.75
N ALA A 175 12.09 -15.16 7.95
CA ALA A 175 11.53 -13.86 7.67
C ALA A 175 11.94 -13.40 6.25
N MET A 176 11.18 -12.48 5.65
CA MET A 176 11.54 -11.88 4.36
C MET A 176 12.95 -11.26 4.40
N LEU A 177 13.30 -10.64 5.54
CA LEU A 177 14.62 -10.06 5.76
C LEU A 177 15.75 -11.11 5.70
N ASP A 178 15.53 -12.34 6.16
CA ASP A 178 16.57 -13.39 6.08
C ASP A 178 16.92 -13.72 4.62
N LEU A 179 15.90 -13.77 3.76
CA LEU A 179 16.09 -14.00 2.34
C LEU A 179 16.89 -12.86 1.70
N LEU A 180 16.60 -11.60 2.06
CA LEU A 180 17.36 -10.45 1.60
C LEU A 180 18.84 -10.50 2.05
N LEU A 181 19.08 -10.88 3.30
CA LEU A 181 20.43 -11.02 3.87
C LEU A 181 21.22 -12.17 3.23
N GLU A 182 20.56 -13.26 2.85
CA GLU A 182 21.21 -14.36 2.13
C GLU A 182 21.58 -13.96 0.69
N ASN A 183 20.67 -13.27 0.00
CA ASN A 183 20.94 -12.78 -1.35
C ASN A 183 22.06 -11.73 -1.36
N GLU A 184 22.28 -10.98 -0.26
CA GLU A 184 23.42 -10.09 -0.08
C GLU A 184 24.74 -10.87 -0.10
N LYS A 185 24.81 -11.97 0.65
CA LYS A 185 26.00 -12.85 0.67
C LYS A 185 26.31 -13.44 -0.71
N GLN A 186 25.28 -13.67 -1.52
CA GLN A 186 25.39 -14.17 -2.90
C GLN A 186 25.66 -13.05 -3.92
N GLY A 187 25.78 -11.78 -3.50
CA GLY A 187 26.06 -10.64 -4.36
C GLY A 187 24.89 -10.20 -5.26
N MET A 188 23.67 -10.69 -4.99
CA MET A 188 22.46 -10.36 -5.77
C MET A 188 21.78 -9.05 -5.31
N ILE A 189 22.09 -8.60 -4.09
CA ILE A 189 21.60 -7.35 -3.54
C ILE A 189 22.68 -6.69 -2.67
N ASP A 190 22.77 -5.37 -2.72
CA ASP A 190 23.65 -4.58 -1.87
C ASP A 190 22.93 -4.08 -0.62
N VAL A 191 23.68 -3.55 0.35
CA VAL A 191 23.13 -3.05 1.63
C VAL A 191 22.05 -1.98 1.41
N GLU A 192 22.28 -1.06 0.46
CA GLU A 192 21.29 -0.03 0.12
C GLU A 192 20.04 -0.63 -0.52
N GLY A 193 20.18 -1.67 -1.35
CA GLY A 193 19.08 -2.45 -1.87
C GLY A 193 18.27 -3.11 -0.75
N ILE A 194 18.92 -3.77 0.22
CA ILE A 194 18.22 -4.39 1.36
C ILE A 194 17.43 -3.33 2.12
N ARG A 195 18.06 -2.21 2.45
CA ARG A 195 17.42 -1.11 3.17
C ARG A 195 16.21 -0.58 2.41
N ALA A 196 16.35 -0.35 1.10
CA ALA A 196 15.25 0.10 0.25
C ALA A 196 14.07 -0.90 0.30
N GLU A 197 14.33 -2.21 0.17
CA GLU A 197 13.24 -3.20 0.28
C GLU A 197 12.63 -3.22 1.68
N VAL A 198 13.43 -3.15 2.74
CA VAL A 198 12.92 -3.11 4.12
C VAL A 198 12.07 -1.86 4.36
N ASP A 199 12.53 -0.68 3.95
CA ASP A 199 11.77 0.58 4.04
C ASP A 199 10.38 0.45 3.40
N THR A 200 10.35 -0.19 2.23
CA THR A 200 9.15 -0.40 1.42
C THR A 200 8.17 -1.32 2.11
N PHE A 201 8.60 -2.53 2.43
CA PHE A 201 7.72 -3.54 3.01
C PHE A 201 7.28 -3.15 4.42
N MET A 202 8.16 -2.51 5.20
CA MET A 202 7.78 -1.97 6.50
C MET A 202 6.63 -0.98 6.34
N PHE A 203 6.74 0.03 5.48
CA PHE A 203 5.67 1.00 5.25
C PHE A 203 4.40 0.36 4.68
N GLU A 204 4.51 -0.36 3.56
CA GLU A 204 3.37 -0.92 2.83
C GLU A 204 2.60 -1.97 3.63
N GLY A 205 3.31 -2.80 4.42
CA GLY A 205 2.73 -3.93 5.14
C GLY A 205 1.87 -3.54 6.34
N HIS A 206 2.19 -2.43 7.03
CA HIS A 206 1.49 -2.06 8.27
C HIS A 206 0.53 -0.88 8.10
N ASP A 207 0.89 0.15 7.32
CA ASP A 207 0.13 1.42 7.28
C ASP A 207 -1.18 1.23 6.51
N THR A 208 -1.12 0.52 5.37
CA THR A 208 -2.29 0.22 4.53
C THR A 208 -3.29 -0.70 5.23
N THR A 209 -2.79 -1.69 5.97
CA THR A 209 -3.61 -2.64 6.73
C THR A 209 -4.21 -1.98 7.97
N ALA A 210 -3.46 -1.11 8.65
CA ALA A 210 -3.96 -0.37 9.79
C ALA A 210 -5.14 0.54 9.41
N MET A 211 -5.01 1.26 8.30
CA MET A 211 -6.07 2.15 7.82
C MET A 211 -7.32 1.35 7.40
N ALA A 212 -7.13 0.23 6.68
CA ALA A 212 -8.23 -0.65 6.29
C ALA A 212 -8.99 -1.20 7.51
N LEU A 213 -8.28 -1.69 8.52
CA LEU A 213 -8.87 -2.19 9.77
C LEU A 213 -9.57 -1.07 10.55
N SER A 214 -8.97 0.12 10.62
CA SER A 214 -9.56 1.26 11.34
C SER A 214 -10.89 1.71 10.70
N PHE A 215 -10.94 1.80 9.37
CA PHE A 215 -12.18 2.08 8.64
C PHE A 215 -13.20 0.97 8.82
N MET A 216 -12.78 -0.29 8.75
CA MET A 216 -13.67 -1.42 8.97
C MET A 216 -14.30 -1.40 10.37
N ILE A 217 -13.50 -1.19 11.42
CA ILE A 217 -13.99 -1.08 12.80
C ILE A 217 -14.99 0.06 12.93
N THR A 218 -14.68 1.23 12.36
CA THR A 218 -15.58 2.39 12.38
C THR A 218 -16.88 2.08 11.62
N ARG A 219 -16.81 1.39 10.48
CA ARG A 219 -18.00 1.01 9.72
C ARG A 219 -18.86 -0.02 10.44
N ILE A 220 -18.27 -1.06 11.01
CA ILE A 220 -19.00 -2.07 11.79
C ILE A 220 -19.68 -1.41 13.01
N ALA A 221 -18.99 -0.50 13.70
CA ALA A 221 -19.56 0.21 14.84
C ALA A 221 -20.79 1.07 14.47
N ASN A 222 -20.91 1.51 13.21
CA ASN A 222 -22.05 2.28 12.72
C ASN A 222 -23.15 1.40 12.07
N GLU A 223 -22.96 0.08 12.01
CA GLU A 223 -23.89 -0.86 11.37
C GLU A 223 -24.22 -2.02 12.33
N PRO A 224 -25.03 -1.80 13.38
CA PRO A 224 -25.24 -2.78 14.46
C PRO A 224 -25.81 -4.14 13.98
N GLU A 225 -26.66 -4.12 12.96
CA GLU A 225 -27.22 -5.35 12.37
C GLU A 225 -26.12 -6.21 11.73
N ILE A 226 -25.22 -5.58 10.98
CA ILE A 226 -24.07 -6.27 10.35
C ILE A 226 -23.12 -6.78 11.44
N GLN A 227 -22.87 -5.97 12.49
CA GLN A 227 -22.05 -6.40 13.61
C GLN A 227 -22.62 -7.65 14.30
N ASN A 228 -23.94 -7.70 14.51
CA ASN A 228 -24.60 -8.87 15.08
C ASN A 228 -24.50 -10.09 14.16
N SER A 229 -24.68 -9.93 12.84
CA SER A 229 -24.51 -11.04 11.89
C SER A 229 -23.07 -11.58 11.85
N ILE A 230 -22.05 -10.71 11.96
CA ILE A 230 -20.65 -11.14 12.13
C ILE A 230 -20.49 -11.92 13.44
N TYR A 231 -21.09 -11.45 14.53
CA TYR A 231 -21.02 -12.13 15.82
C TYR A 231 -21.69 -13.50 15.80
N GLU A 232 -22.86 -13.63 15.15
CA GLU A 232 -23.53 -14.93 14.93
C GLU A 232 -22.66 -15.87 14.09
N GLU A 233 -21.97 -15.37 13.06
CA GLU A 233 -20.99 -16.17 12.30
C GLU A 233 -19.87 -16.67 13.23
N MET A 234 -19.31 -15.81 14.09
CA MET A 234 -18.29 -16.21 15.04
C MET A 234 -18.81 -17.28 16.02
N LEU A 235 -20.02 -17.13 16.55
CA LEU A 235 -20.66 -18.14 17.41
C LEU A 235 -20.88 -19.47 16.69
N SER A 236 -21.22 -19.46 15.40
CA SER A 236 -21.39 -20.70 14.62
C SER A 236 -20.09 -21.49 14.44
N ILE A 237 -18.94 -20.80 14.45
CA ILE A 237 -17.61 -21.39 14.25
C ILE A 237 -16.98 -21.82 15.58
N PHE A 238 -17.10 -20.98 16.61
CA PHE A 238 -16.41 -21.17 17.89
C PHE A 238 -17.30 -21.68 19.03
N GLY A 239 -18.62 -21.51 18.94
CA GLY A 239 -19.54 -21.77 20.04
C GLY A 239 -19.15 -20.98 21.29
N GLU A 240 -19.05 -21.65 22.43
CA GLU A 240 -18.58 -21.07 23.70
C GLU A 240 -17.05 -21.13 23.85
N SER A 241 -16.33 -21.71 22.88
CA SER A 241 -14.89 -21.93 23.00
C SER A 241 -14.11 -20.62 22.86
N GLN A 242 -13.21 -20.37 23.82
CA GLN A 242 -12.23 -19.27 23.77
C GLN A 242 -10.90 -19.69 23.12
N ARG A 243 -10.91 -20.77 22.32
CA ARG A 243 -9.70 -21.25 21.64
C ARG A 243 -9.23 -20.25 20.58
N ARG A 244 -7.93 -20.26 20.30
CA ARG A 244 -7.36 -19.50 19.17
C ARG A 244 -7.98 -19.96 17.82
N PRO A 245 -8.19 -19.04 16.87
CA PRO A 245 -8.64 -19.40 15.53
C PRO A 245 -7.57 -20.21 14.80
N THR A 246 -7.99 -21.26 14.09
CA THR A 246 -7.14 -22.04 13.19
C THR A 246 -7.28 -21.52 11.76
N LEU A 247 -6.36 -21.89 10.88
CA LEU A 247 -6.46 -21.55 9.46
C LEU A 247 -7.74 -22.10 8.81
N GLU A 248 -8.23 -23.25 9.28
CA GLU A 248 -9.50 -23.80 8.79
C GLU A 248 -10.68 -22.92 9.21
N ASP A 249 -10.68 -22.40 10.44
CA ASP A 249 -11.73 -21.49 10.90
C ASP A 249 -11.79 -20.22 10.06
N LEU A 250 -10.63 -19.66 9.68
CA LEU A 250 -10.58 -18.47 8.82
C LEU A 250 -11.31 -18.69 7.48
N THR A 251 -11.26 -19.90 6.91
CA THR A 251 -11.97 -20.23 5.66
C THR A 251 -13.50 -20.30 5.83
N LYS A 252 -13.98 -20.39 7.07
CA LYS A 252 -15.42 -20.43 7.40
C LYS A 252 -16.00 -19.03 7.64
N MET A 253 -15.16 -18.00 7.85
CA MET A 253 -15.55 -16.60 8.12
C MET A 253 -16.00 -15.85 6.84
N LYS A 254 -16.98 -16.41 6.12
CA LYS A 254 -17.38 -15.94 4.78
C LYS A 254 -18.09 -14.59 4.82
N TYR A 255 -18.96 -14.38 5.80
CA TYR A 255 -19.71 -13.13 5.97
C TYR A 255 -18.77 -12.01 6.43
N LEU A 256 -17.86 -12.29 7.37
CA LEU A 256 -16.79 -11.36 7.73
C LEU A 256 -15.93 -11.01 6.52
N GLU A 257 -15.56 -11.98 5.66
CA GLU A 257 -14.82 -11.72 4.43
C GLU A 257 -15.59 -10.79 3.46
N CYS A 258 -16.90 -10.98 3.32
CA CYS A 258 -17.77 -10.06 2.57
C CYS A 258 -17.74 -8.65 3.16
N CYS A 259 -17.80 -8.51 4.49
CA CYS A 259 -17.73 -7.22 5.17
C CYS A 259 -16.37 -6.54 4.99
N ILE A 260 -15.27 -7.29 5.04
CA ILE A 260 -13.92 -6.78 4.72
C ILE A 260 -13.87 -6.23 3.30
N LYS A 261 -14.36 -7.02 2.32
CA LYS A 261 -14.40 -6.64 0.91
C LYS A 261 -15.25 -5.39 0.67
N GLU A 262 -16.40 -5.29 1.31
CA GLU A 262 -17.29 -4.14 1.18
C GLU A 262 -16.71 -2.89 1.85
N SER A 263 -16.05 -3.04 3.00
CA SER A 263 -15.31 -1.95 3.65
C SER A 263 -14.21 -1.43 2.73
N LEU A 264 -13.43 -2.31 2.09
CA LEU A 264 -12.39 -1.91 1.13
C LEU A 264 -12.96 -1.29 -0.15
N ARG A 265 -14.18 -1.67 -0.56
CA ARG A 265 -14.87 -1.06 -1.72
C ARG A 265 -15.30 0.37 -1.43
N LEU A 266 -15.81 0.64 -0.22
CA LEU A 266 -16.28 1.95 0.21
C LEU A 266 -15.14 2.86 0.68
N TYR A 267 -14.19 2.30 1.42
CA TYR A 267 -13.07 3.00 2.06
C TYR A 267 -11.75 2.31 1.70
N PRO A 268 -11.30 2.38 0.44
CA PRO A 268 -10.03 1.81 0.05
C PRO A 268 -8.88 2.55 0.74
N SER A 269 -8.02 1.81 1.46
CA SER A 269 -6.83 2.39 2.10
C SER A 269 -5.83 2.96 1.07
N VAL A 270 -5.86 2.43 -0.16
CA VAL A 270 -5.09 2.95 -1.30
C VAL A 270 -6.08 3.29 -2.44
N PRO A 271 -6.55 4.55 -2.54
CA PRO A 271 -7.64 4.91 -3.46
C PRO A 271 -7.21 5.07 -4.93
N PHE A 272 -5.92 5.28 -5.19
CA PHE A 272 -5.41 5.51 -6.54
C PHE A 272 -4.10 4.74 -6.78
N ILE A 273 -3.94 4.26 -8.01
CA ILE A 273 -2.67 3.77 -8.54
C ILE A 273 -2.35 4.56 -9.81
N SER A 274 -1.07 4.78 -10.07
CA SER A 274 -0.61 5.40 -11.32
C SER A 274 0.20 4.39 -12.13
N ARG A 275 0.15 4.53 -13.46
CA ARG A 275 0.95 3.74 -14.40
C ARG A 275 1.54 4.68 -15.45
N TYR A 276 2.75 4.37 -15.88
CA TYR A 276 3.38 5.01 -17.02
C TYR A 276 3.39 4.02 -18.18
N ILE A 277 2.80 4.41 -19.31
CA ILE A 277 2.73 3.57 -20.51
C ILE A 277 4.07 3.63 -21.22
N THR A 278 4.76 2.49 -21.35
CA THR A 278 6.09 2.39 -21.95
C THR A 278 6.07 2.03 -23.44
N GLU A 279 4.96 1.47 -23.92
CA GLU A 279 4.76 1.02 -25.30
C GLU A 279 3.35 1.41 -25.76
N GLU A 280 3.12 1.52 -27.06
CA GLU A 280 1.78 1.83 -27.57
C GLU A 280 0.77 0.77 -27.14
N VAL A 281 -0.28 1.19 -26.42
CA VAL A 281 -1.36 0.30 -25.96
C VAL A 281 -2.65 0.69 -26.66
N GLU A 282 -3.20 -0.26 -27.41
CA GLU A 282 -4.51 -0.10 -28.00
C GLU A 282 -5.61 -0.39 -26.96
N LEU A 283 -6.22 0.67 -26.44
CA LEU A 283 -7.39 0.56 -25.58
C LEU A 283 -8.67 0.44 -26.41
N SER A 284 -9.77 -0.02 -25.82
CA SER A 284 -11.11 -0.13 -26.46
C SER A 284 -11.67 1.21 -27.02
N GLN A 285 -10.91 2.31 -26.94
CA GLN A 285 -11.10 3.57 -27.65
C GLN A 285 -11.34 3.43 -29.16
N LYS A 286 -11.03 2.28 -29.78
CA LYS A 286 -11.44 1.99 -31.15
C LYS A 286 -12.93 2.25 -31.39
N PHE A 287 -13.80 1.91 -30.44
CA PHE A 287 -15.24 2.13 -30.62
C PHE A 287 -15.61 3.62 -30.62
N ALA A 288 -15.16 4.38 -29.61
CA ALA A 288 -15.42 5.82 -29.53
C ALA A 288 -14.82 6.59 -30.73
N MET A 289 -13.61 6.24 -31.15
CA MET A 289 -12.99 6.84 -32.33
C MET A 289 -13.70 6.43 -33.62
N MET A 290 -14.18 5.20 -33.73
CA MET A 290 -14.98 4.73 -34.88
C MET A 290 -16.30 5.48 -34.97
N GLU A 291 -16.99 5.68 -33.84
CA GLU A 291 -18.22 6.47 -33.77
C GLU A 291 -17.99 7.91 -34.24
N MET A 292 -17.03 8.61 -33.64
CA MET A 292 -16.69 9.99 -34.02
C MET A 292 -16.29 10.11 -35.49
N LYS A 293 -15.41 9.21 -35.98
CA LYS A 293 -15.00 9.19 -37.40
C LYS A 293 -16.19 8.95 -38.33
N THR A 294 -17.10 8.05 -37.97
CA THR A 294 -18.27 7.72 -38.80
C THR A 294 -19.25 8.88 -38.87
N MET A 295 -19.53 9.54 -37.73
CA MET A 295 -20.38 10.73 -37.69
C MET A 295 -19.77 11.89 -38.47
N MET A 296 -18.50 12.22 -38.19
CA MET A 296 -17.81 13.33 -38.86
C MET A 296 -17.65 13.08 -40.36
N SER A 297 -17.33 11.86 -40.77
CA SER A 297 -17.26 11.47 -42.19
C SER A 297 -18.62 11.62 -42.89
N SER A 298 -19.71 11.20 -42.25
CA SER A 298 -21.05 11.31 -42.84
C SER A 298 -21.51 12.77 -42.94
N LEU A 299 -21.22 13.58 -41.93
CA LEU A 299 -21.50 15.01 -41.91
C LEU A 299 -20.70 15.75 -42.99
N LEU A 300 -19.36 15.63 -42.98
CA LEU A 300 -18.47 16.43 -43.81
C LEU A 300 -18.50 16.05 -45.30
N ARG A 301 -18.89 14.81 -45.64
CA ARG A 301 -19.10 14.40 -47.03
C ARG A 301 -20.29 15.10 -47.68
N ARG A 302 -21.35 15.37 -46.92
CA ARG A 302 -22.61 15.96 -47.43
C ARG A 302 -22.70 17.46 -47.20
N PHE A 303 -22.06 17.94 -46.15
CA PHE A 303 -22.17 19.33 -45.72
C PHE A 303 -20.80 19.98 -45.54
N ARG A 304 -20.70 21.23 -45.93
CA ARG A 304 -19.66 22.16 -45.49
C ARG A 304 -20.16 22.80 -44.20
N VAL A 305 -19.37 22.67 -43.14
CA VAL A 305 -19.65 23.29 -41.83
C VAL A 305 -18.88 24.60 -41.77
N GLU A 306 -19.56 25.70 -41.47
CA GLU A 306 -18.96 27.02 -41.32
C GLU A 306 -19.11 27.52 -39.88
N PRO A 307 -18.10 28.24 -39.36
CA PRO A 307 -18.10 28.70 -37.99
C PRO A 307 -19.13 29.82 -37.81
N VAL A 308 -20.01 29.68 -36.82
CA VAL A 308 -20.80 30.79 -36.26
C VAL A 308 -20.23 31.16 -34.88
N THR A 309 -19.96 30.16 -34.05
CA THR A 309 -19.12 30.29 -32.85
C THR A 309 -17.65 30.07 -33.21
N LYS A 310 -16.75 31.01 -32.86
CA LYS A 310 -15.30 30.82 -33.01
C LYS A 310 -14.70 30.21 -31.74
N PRO A 311 -13.52 29.57 -31.81
CA PRO A 311 -12.87 28.98 -30.63
C PRO A 311 -12.66 29.96 -29.48
N ASP A 312 -12.28 31.20 -29.79
CA ASP A 312 -12.03 32.25 -28.78
C ASP A 312 -13.31 32.69 -28.04
N ASP A 313 -14.49 32.45 -28.64
CA ASP A 313 -15.79 32.77 -28.04
C ASP A 313 -16.27 31.67 -27.08
N ILE A 314 -15.57 30.52 -27.01
CA ILE A 314 -15.97 29.38 -26.19
C ILE A 314 -15.50 29.59 -24.76
N THR A 315 -16.45 29.88 -23.87
CA THR A 315 -16.23 29.83 -22.44
C THR A 315 -16.47 28.41 -21.93
N PHE A 316 -15.49 27.85 -21.22
CA PHE A 316 -15.58 26.51 -20.67
C PHE A 316 -16.00 26.52 -19.21
N THR A 317 -16.80 25.53 -18.84
CA THR A 317 -17.06 25.17 -17.45
C THR A 317 -16.46 23.80 -17.18
N CYS A 318 -15.66 23.70 -16.12
CA CYS A 318 -15.04 22.45 -15.71
C CYS A 318 -16.01 21.70 -14.79
N ASP A 319 -16.74 20.75 -15.37
CA ASP A 319 -17.57 19.76 -14.68
C ASP A 319 -16.86 18.38 -14.79
N LEU A 320 -17.55 17.25 -14.57
CA LEU A 320 -16.99 15.91 -14.80
C LEU A 320 -16.37 15.74 -16.21
N VAL A 321 -16.89 16.49 -17.20
CA VAL A 321 -16.32 16.66 -18.54
C VAL A 321 -16.28 18.14 -18.90
N LEU A 322 -15.40 18.51 -19.83
CA LEU A 322 -15.33 19.88 -20.33
C LEU A 322 -16.62 20.23 -21.09
N ARG A 323 -17.35 21.26 -20.63
CA ARG A 323 -18.59 21.71 -21.28
C ARG A 323 -18.44 23.18 -21.70
N ALA A 324 -19.04 23.54 -22.83
CA ALA A 324 -19.24 24.94 -23.17
C ALA A 324 -20.36 25.51 -22.28
N THR A 325 -20.15 26.70 -21.72
CA THR A 325 -21.16 27.38 -20.88
C THR A 325 -22.35 27.86 -21.71
N HIS A 326 -22.14 28.10 -23.01
CA HIS A 326 -23.14 28.59 -23.96
C HIS A 326 -23.28 27.63 -25.16
N PRO A 327 -24.42 27.62 -25.86
CA PRO A 327 -24.60 26.78 -27.05
C PRO A 327 -23.57 27.06 -28.15
N LEU A 328 -23.11 26.00 -28.82
CA LEU A 328 -22.19 26.08 -29.95
C LEU A 328 -23.00 26.15 -31.26
N PHE A 329 -22.89 27.26 -31.98
CA PHE A 329 -23.57 27.45 -33.26
C PHE A 329 -22.63 27.19 -34.42
N VAL A 330 -23.14 26.46 -35.41
CA VAL A 330 -22.48 26.23 -36.71
C VAL A 330 -23.50 26.38 -37.82
N ARG A 331 -23.02 26.73 -39.02
CA ARG A 331 -23.86 26.79 -40.22
C ARG A 331 -23.53 25.62 -41.14
N PHE A 332 -24.55 24.91 -41.61
CA PHE A 332 -24.40 23.81 -42.58
C PHE A 332 -24.78 24.28 -43.98
N LEU A 333 -23.91 24.04 -44.95
CA LEU A 333 -24.16 24.26 -46.36
C LEU A 333 -24.05 22.92 -47.11
N GLN A 334 -24.98 22.61 -47.99
CA GLN A 334 -24.91 21.38 -48.75
C GLN A 334 -23.75 21.43 -49.75
N ARG A 335 -22.94 20.36 -49.80
CA ARG A 335 -21.90 20.20 -50.82
C ARG A 335 -22.58 19.80 -52.14
N LYS A 336 -22.13 20.39 -53.24
CA LYS A 336 -22.55 20.02 -54.60
C LYS A 336 -21.90 18.72 -55.05
#